data_AF-A0A524E6H5-F1
#
_entry.id   AF-A0A524E6H5-F1
#
_cell.length_a   1.000
_cell.length_b   1.000
_cell.length_c   1.000
_cell.angle_alpha   90.00
_cell.angle_beta   90.00
_cell.angle_gamma   90.00
#
_symmetry.space_group_name_H-M   'P 1'
#
loop_
_entity.id
_entity.type
_entity.pdbx_description
1 polymer ?
#
loop_
_entity_poly.entity_id
_entity_poly.type
_entity_poly.pdbx_seq_one_letter_code
_entity_poly.pdbx_strand_id
1 'polypeptide(L)'
;MLTPDQIYQAVIEKKISKISATGLLISILDGSKNDEIRAKCLEIFIRLALNTEKVFRIIENCLIGDKSPLVRTAAIVAIFRNFPKKFNFMPINWAVNNENSLIVLHQFLELFEMVDDPHYKQLKINLMKRLQKIYEVEQSEINLILKLGLVYIQLTNDIELDVKYSWYKIMHMVRNSNNPLGLIHRLHHLSVGGTLKPLPESLIKVSILKKHVLDGLNPRISLDIWKNKNLVQGTY
;
A
#
# COMPACT_ATOMS: atom_id res chain seq x y z
N MET A 1 -4.94 9.85 27.82
CA MET A 1 -4.17 10.29 26.63
C MET A 1 -5.15 10.36 25.47
N LEU A 2 -5.14 11.42 24.66
CA LEU A 2 -6.04 11.52 23.50
C LEU A 2 -5.60 10.54 22.41
N THR A 3 -6.55 9.89 21.73
CA THR A 3 -6.26 9.11 20.52
C THR A 3 -5.99 10.04 19.33
N PRO A 4 -5.34 9.56 18.26
CA PRO A 4 -5.13 10.37 17.06
C PRO A 4 -6.45 10.97 16.54
N ASP A 5 -7.52 10.18 16.43
CA ASP A 5 -8.82 10.69 15.96
C ASP A 5 -9.42 11.75 16.89
N GLN A 6 -9.26 11.60 18.21
CA GLN A 6 -9.68 12.64 19.16
C GLN A 6 -8.90 13.95 18.97
N ILE A 7 -7.60 13.88 18.65
CA ILE A 7 -6.79 15.07 18.33
C ILE A 7 -7.29 15.72 17.05
N TYR A 8 -7.57 14.94 16.01
CA TYR A 8 -8.13 15.48 14.77
C TYR A 8 -9.44 16.21 15.02
N GLN A 9 -10.39 15.58 15.72
CA GLN A 9 -11.68 16.20 16.03
C GLN A 9 -11.51 17.47 16.87
N ALA A 10 -10.63 17.46 17.86
CA ALA A 10 -10.35 18.65 18.67
C ALA A 10 -9.80 19.82 17.83
N VAL A 11 -9.06 19.57 16.74
CA VAL A 11 -8.64 20.63 15.80
C VAL A 11 -9.82 21.13 14.97
N ILE A 12 -10.66 20.24 14.45
CA ILE A 12 -11.84 20.61 13.65
C ILE A 12 -12.82 21.44 14.47
N GLU A 13 -13.04 21.05 15.73
CA GLU A 13 -13.88 21.75 16.70
C GLU A 13 -13.20 23.01 17.28
N LYS A 14 -11.99 23.35 16.83
CA LYS A 14 -11.19 24.50 17.29
C LYS A 14 -10.89 24.48 18.80
N LYS A 15 -10.96 23.32 19.45
CA LYS A 15 -10.59 23.13 20.87
C LYS A 15 -9.08 23.17 21.09
N ILE A 16 -8.29 22.81 20.08
CA ILE A 16 -6.83 22.91 20.08
C ILE A 16 -6.30 23.47 18.76
N SER A 17 -5.13 24.12 18.81
CA SER A 17 -4.46 24.61 17.60
C SER A 17 -3.80 23.48 16.81
N LYS A 18 -3.53 23.70 15.51
CA LYS A 18 -2.73 22.77 14.68
C LYS A 18 -1.32 22.56 15.25
N ILE A 19 -0.73 23.58 15.88
CA ILE A 19 0.60 23.50 16.50
C ILE A 19 0.55 22.54 17.69
N SER A 20 -0.44 22.71 18.58
CA SER A 20 -0.67 21.82 19.73
C SER A 20 -0.93 20.38 19.26
N ALA A 21 -1.78 20.21 18.24
CA ALA A 21 -2.06 18.90 17.66
C ALA A 21 -0.82 18.23 17.08
N THR A 22 0.04 19.00 16.39
CA THR A 22 1.31 18.49 15.85
C THR A 22 2.19 17.91 16.97
N GLY A 23 2.32 18.63 18.09
CA GLY A 23 3.08 18.15 19.24
C GLY A 23 2.51 16.86 19.85
N LEU A 24 1.19 16.78 20.00
CA LEU A 24 0.51 15.59 20.53
C LEU A 24 0.65 14.38 19.61
N LEU A 25 0.48 14.56 18.30
CA LEU A 25 0.61 13.50 17.31
C LEU A 25 2.04 12.96 17.23
N ILE A 26 3.05 13.83 17.27
CA ILE A 26 4.47 13.42 17.34
C ILE A 26 4.72 12.61 18.61
N SER A 27 4.23 13.07 19.76
CA SER A 27 4.39 12.34 21.02
C SER A 27 3.74 10.93 20.99
N ILE A 28 2.58 10.79 20.35
CA ILE A 28 1.95 9.47 20.15
C ILE A 28 2.77 8.61 19.20
N LEU A 29 3.23 9.20 18.08
CA LEU A 29 3.99 8.50 17.06
C LEU A 29 5.29 7.91 17.63
N ASP A 30 6.03 8.69 18.42
CA ASP A 30 7.30 8.26 19.03
C ASP A 30 7.11 7.26 20.19
N GLY A 31 6.00 7.37 20.94
CA GLY A 31 5.74 6.56 22.13
C GLY A 31 4.95 5.27 21.88
N SER A 32 4.27 5.14 20.74
CA SER A 32 3.37 4.01 20.48
C SER A 32 4.10 2.79 19.94
N LYS A 33 3.87 1.64 20.58
CA LYS A 33 4.25 0.32 20.04
C LYS A 33 3.25 -0.23 19.03
N ASN A 34 2.07 0.38 18.91
CA ASN A 34 1.03 -0.04 17.98
C ASN A 34 1.22 0.66 16.63
N ASP A 35 1.46 -0.14 15.59
CA ASP A 35 1.72 0.29 14.23
C ASP A 35 0.54 1.03 13.59
N GLU A 36 -0.70 0.58 13.85
CA GLU A 36 -1.90 1.23 13.33
C GLU A 36 -2.08 2.64 13.91
N ILE A 37 -1.81 2.80 15.21
CA ILE A 37 -1.82 4.10 15.87
C ILE A 37 -0.75 5.03 15.27
N ARG A 38 0.47 4.51 15.04
CA ARG A 38 1.55 5.27 14.40
C ARG A 38 1.17 5.69 12.98
N ALA A 39 0.67 4.76 12.16
CA ALA A 39 0.20 5.06 10.81
C ALA A 39 -0.96 6.07 10.81
N LYS A 40 -1.87 5.99 11.78
CA LYS A 40 -2.99 6.93 11.92
C LYS A 40 -2.53 8.35 12.23
N CYS A 41 -1.47 8.53 13.02
CA CYS A 41 -0.88 9.86 13.24
C CYS A 41 -0.43 10.49 11.92
N LEU A 42 0.21 9.72 11.03
CA LEU A 42 0.67 10.19 9.71
C LEU A 42 -0.52 10.53 8.79
N GLU A 43 -1.60 9.73 8.82
CA GLU A 43 -2.84 10.05 8.11
C GLU A 43 -3.42 11.41 8.57
N ILE A 44 -3.36 11.70 9.86
CA ILE A 44 -3.86 12.96 10.41
C ILE A 44 -2.98 14.14 10.03
N PHE A 45 -1.66 13.96 9.91
CA PHE A 45 -0.78 14.98 9.33
C PHE A 45 -1.25 15.39 7.93
N ILE A 46 -1.67 14.43 7.10
CA ILE A 46 -2.26 14.69 5.78
C ILE A 46 -3.55 15.48 5.92
N ARG A 47 -4.51 14.96 6.71
CA ARG A 47 -5.86 15.54 6.83
C ARG A 47 -5.86 16.96 7.38
N LEU A 48 -4.88 17.31 8.22
CA LEU A 48 -4.72 18.65 8.77
C LEU A 48 -3.81 19.55 7.92
N ALA A 49 -3.28 19.04 6.81
CA ALA A 49 -2.31 19.69 5.94
C ALA A 49 -1.09 20.23 6.72
N LEU A 50 -0.53 19.41 7.61
CA LEU A 50 0.66 19.76 8.38
C LEU A 50 1.90 19.57 7.50
N ASN A 51 2.52 20.68 7.12
CA ASN A 51 3.58 20.74 6.09
C ASN A 51 4.82 21.51 6.54
N THR A 52 5.08 21.58 7.85
CA THR A 52 6.29 22.22 8.38
C THR A 52 7.51 21.32 8.19
N GLU A 53 8.71 21.90 8.15
CA GLU A 53 9.96 21.15 8.06
C GLU A 53 10.13 20.15 9.22
N LYS A 54 9.69 20.53 10.43
CA LYS A 54 9.67 19.62 11.58
C LYS A 54 8.83 18.37 11.29
N VAL A 55 7.63 18.55 10.73
CA VAL A 55 6.75 17.43 10.37
C VAL A 55 7.36 16.60 9.25
N PHE A 56 8.00 17.23 8.26
CA PHE A 56 8.71 16.52 7.20
C PHE A 56 9.77 15.56 7.76
N ARG A 57 10.66 16.04 8.64
CA ARG A 57 11.74 15.22 9.23
C ARG A 57 11.20 14.03 10.02
N ILE A 58 10.08 14.22 10.72
CA ILE A 58 9.41 13.13 11.44
C ILE A 58 8.89 12.07 10.46
N ILE A 59 8.22 12.48 9.38
CA ILE A 59 7.68 11.55 8.38
C ILE A 59 8.82 10.85 7.62
N GLU A 60 9.89 11.57 7.29
CA GLU A 60 11.10 11.01 6.67
C GLU A 60 11.72 9.91 7.55
N ASN A 61 11.86 10.16 8.86
CA ASN A 61 12.33 9.15 9.80
C ASN A 61 11.41 7.93 9.84
N CYS A 62 10.09 8.11 9.77
CA CYS A 62 9.16 7.00 9.67
C CYS A 62 9.35 6.21 8.37
N LEU A 63 9.51 6.87 7.23
CA LEU A 63 9.75 6.21 5.94
C LEU A 63 11.03 5.37 5.96
N ILE A 64 12.12 5.91 6.52
CA ILE A 64 13.44 5.28 6.44
C ILE A 64 13.64 4.24 7.55
N GLY A 65 13.12 4.50 8.75
CA GLY A 65 13.50 3.77 9.96
C GLY A 65 12.39 3.00 10.68
N ASP A 66 11.11 3.23 10.38
CA ASP A 66 10.04 2.48 11.06
C ASP A 66 10.06 1.01 10.60
N LYS A 67 9.94 0.09 11.55
CA LYS A 67 9.94 -1.36 11.27
C LYS A 67 8.67 -1.81 10.57
N SER A 68 7.57 -1.11 10.79
CA SER A 68 6.26 -1.47 10.27
C SER A 68 6.08 -1.02 8.82
N PRO A 69 5.82 -1.96 7.89
CA PRO A 69 5.42 -1.61 6.53
C PRO A 69 4.22 -0.68 6.46
N LEU A 70 3.26 -0.80 7.38
CA LEU A 70 2.07 0.05 7.43
C LEU A 70 2.45 1.51 7.70
N VAL A 71 3.35 1.74 8.65
CA VAL A 71 3.81 3.09 8.99
C VAL A 71 4.63 3.67 7.85
N ARG A 72 5.53 2.88 7.23
CA ARG A 72 6.31 3.33 6.06
C ARG A 72 5.40 3.69 4.88
N THR A 73 4.38 2.87 4.58
CA THR A 73 3.37 3.19 3.56
C THR A 73 2.66 4.50 3.86
N ALA A 74 2.18 4.71 5.09
CA ALA A 74 1.54 5.95 5.50
C ALA A 74 2.48 7.16 5.40
N ALA A 75 3.77 6.97 5.69
CA ALA A 75 4.79 8.01 5.57
C ALA A 75 5.00 8.45 4.11
N ILE A 76 5.06 7.51 3.17
CA ILE A 76 5.19 7.84 1.73
C ILE A 76 3.98 8.66 1.28
N VAL A 77 2.77 8.20 1.60
CA VAL A 77 1.54 8.91 1.23
C VAL A 77 1.55 10.33 1.81
N ALA A 78 2.00 10.49 3.06
CA ALA A 78 2.09 11.81 3.70
C ALA A 78 3.11 12.72 3.02
N ILE A 79 4.27 12.18 2.65
CA ILE A 79 5.30 12.90 1.91
C ILE A 79 4.77 13.40 0.56
N PHE A 80 4.13 12.52 -0.23
CA PHE A 80 3.60 12.86 -1.55
C PHE A 80 2.48 13.91 -1.50
N ARG A 81 1.61 13.84 -0.48
CA ARG A 81 0.44 14.72 -0.40
C ARG A 81 0.73 16.08 0.22
N ASN A 82 1.67 16.17 1.16
CA ASN A 82 1.87 17.40 1.94
C ASN A 82 3.12 18.20 1.54
N PHE A 83 4.10 17.58 0.88
CA PHE A 83 5.41 18.20 0.67
C PHE A 83 5.76 18.30 -0.81
N PRO A 84 6.29 19.46 -1.25
CA PRO A 84 6.70 19.63 -2.63
C PRO A 84 7.96 18.80 -2.93
N LYS A 85 8.11 18.45 -4.21
CA LYS A 85 9.18 17.59 -4.72
C LYS A 85 10.58 17.93 -4.22
N LYS A 86 10.90 19.23 -4.12
CA LYS A 86 12.22 19.73 -3.69
C LYS A 86 12.68 19.16 -2.35
N PHE A 87 11.75 18.85 -1.44
CA PHE A 87 12.07 18.24 -0.15
C PHE A 87 12.05 16.71 -0.23
N ASN A 88 11.10 16.15 -0.96
CA ASN A 88 10.80 14.73 -0.84
C ASN A 88 11.60 13.81 -1.80
N PHE A 89 12.23 14.34 -2.84
CA PHE A 89 12.81 13.49 -3.88
C PHE A 89 13.92 12.59 -3.35
N MET A 90 14.79 13.12 -2.49
CA MET A 90 15.91 12.37 -1.90
C MET A 90 15.45 11.18 -1.04
N PRO A 91 14.57 11.34 -0.02
CA PRO A 91 14.10 10.21 0.76
C PRO A 91 13.29 9.20 -0.04
N ILE A 92 12.48 9.66 -1.01
CA ILE A 92 11.76 8.75 -1.92
C ILE A 92 12.75 7.92 -2.76
N ASN A 93 13.77 8.55 -3.35
CA ASN A 93 14.78 7.84 -4.12
C ASN A 93 15.54 6.82 -3.26
N TRP A 94 15.90 7.19 -2.03
CA TRP A 94 16.53 6.24 -1.11
C TRP A 94 15.62 5.04 -0.83
N ALA A 95 14.36 5.29 -0.49
CA ALA A 95 13.40 4.24 -0.16
C ALA A 95 13.12 3.31 -1.35
N VAL A 96 12.97 3.84 -2.56
CA VAL A 96 12.80 3.03 -3.79
C VAL A 96 13.95 2.04 -4.02
N ASN A 97 15.16 2.38 -3.60
CA ASN A 97 16.33 1.53 -3.79
C ASN A 97 16.54 0.52 -2.64
N ASN A 98 16.01 0.78 -1.44
CA ASN A 98 16.31 0.01 -0.24
C ASN A 98 15.10 -0.75 0.34
N GLU A 99 13.87 -0.34 0.05
CA GLU A 99 12.65 -0.98 0.55
C GLU A 99 12.41 -2.35 -0.10
N ASN A 100 12.02 -3.36 0.68
CA ASN A 100 11.68 -4.70 0.18
C ASN A 100 10.25 -5.13 0.51
N SER A 101 9.52 -4.40 1.35
CA SER A 101 8.13 -4.71 1.66
C SER A 101 7.26 -4.56 0.42
N LEU A 102 6.52 -5.62 0.10
CA LEU A 102 5.66 -5.65 -1.07
C LEU A 102 4.60 -4.54 -1.05
N ILE A 103 3.98 -4.27 0.11
CA ILE A 103 2.95 -3.23 0.22
C ILE A 103 3.52 -1.83 0.00
N VAL A 104 4.73 -1.57 0.50
CA VAL A 104 5.38 -0.27 0.40
C VAL A 104 5.81 -0.01 -1.04
N LEU A 105 6.41 -1.02 -1.70
CA LEU A 105 6.80 -0.93 -3.10
C LEU A 105 5.60 -0.76 -4.05
N HIS A 106 4.50 -1.47 -3.78
CA HIS A 106 3.25 -1.26 -4.52
C HIS A 106 2.75 0.18 -4.36
N GLN A 107 2.78 0.73 -3.14
CA GLN A 107 2.35 2.11 -2.89
C GLN A 107 3.17 3.13 -3.68
N PHE A 108 4.49 2.93 -3.80
CA PHE A 108 5.32 3.77 -4.66
C PHE A 108 4.86 3.76 -6.12
N LEU A 109 4.61 2.58 -6.68
CA LEU A 109 4.16 2.46 -8.06
C LEU A 109 2.83 3.20 -8.27
N GLU A 110 1.85 3.02 -7.38
CA GLU A 110 0.58 3.74 -7.47
C GLU A 110 0.77 5.26 -7.44
N LEU A 111 1.61 5.76 -6.53
CA LEU A 111 1.84 7.20 -6.41
C LEU A 111 2.61 7.76 -7.63
N PHE A 112 3.54 7.00 -8.20
CA PHE A 112 4.23 7.41 -9.43
C PHE A 112 3.31 7.45 -10.64
N GLU A 113 2.24 6.64 -10.70
CA GLU A 113 1.22 6.75 -11.76
C GLU A 113 0.38 8.02 -11.64
N MET A 114 0.20 8.54 -10.42
CA MET A 114 -0.63 9.71 -10.16
C MET A 114 0.08 11.04 -10.41
N VAL A 115 1.41 11.03 -10.57
CA VAL A 115 2.21 12.26 -10.67
C VAL A 115 2.86 12.38 -12.05
N ASP A 116 2.53 13.46 -12.76
CA ASP A 116 3.16 13.79 -14.05
C ASP A 116 4.48 14.54 -13.84
N ASP A 117 5.50 13.85 -13.32
CA ASP A 117 6.85 14.38 -13.15
C ASP A 117 7.90 13.44 -13.75
N PRO A 118 8.79 13.92 -14.65
CA PRO A 118 9.81 13.09 -15.29
C PRO A 118 10.74 12.34 -14.33
N HIS A 119 11.03 12.91 -13.15
CA HIS A 119 11.93 12.28 -12.18
C HIS A 119 11.23 11.11 -11.47
N TYR A 120 9.95 11.23 -11.14
CA TYR A 120 9.18 10.11 -10.61
C TYR A 120 8.92 9.03 -11.66
N LYS A 121 8.73 9.40 -12.94
CA LYS A 121 8.70 8.43 -14.05
C LYS A 121 10.01 7.64 -14.13
N GLN A 122 11.15 8.31 -13.98
CA GLN A 122 12.45 7.63 -13.95
C GLN A 122 12.60 6.70 -12.73
N LEU A 123 12.17 7.14 -11.54
CA LEU A 123 12.17 6.29 -10.34
C LEU A 123 11.27 5.06 -10.51
N LYS A 124 10.10 5.21 -11.12
CA LYS A 124 9.21 4.10 -11.47
C LYS A 124 9.90 3.10 -12.41
N ILE A 125 10.57 3.58 -13.46
CA ILE A 125 11.32 2.71 -14.38
C ILE A 125 12.42 1.94 -13.62
N ASN A 126 13.16 2.62 -12.74
CA ASN A 126 14.21 2.00 -11.94
C ASN A 126 13.64 0.94 -10.98
N LEU A 127 12.53 1.23 -10.31
CA LEU A 127 11.83 0.29 -9.44
C LEU A 127 11.35 -0.94 -10.22
N MET A 128 10.73 -0.74 -11.38
CA MET A 128 10.28 -1.84 -12.24
C MET A 128 11.46 -2.71 -12.69
N LYS A 129 12.59 -2.12 -13.12
CA LYS A 129 13.80 -2.88 -13.49
C LYS A 129 14.37 -3.68 -12.31
N ARG A 130 14.32 -3.12 -11.09
CA ARG A 130 14.75 -3.81 -9.88
C ARG A 130 13.85 -5.01 -9.57
N LEU A 131 12.54 -4.81 -9.62
CA LEU A 131 11.54 -5.87 -9.41
C LEU A 131 11.64 -6.97 -10.47
N GLN A 132 11.88 -6.60 -11.73
CA GLN A 132 12.12 -7.54 -12.83
C GLN A 132 13.24 -8.54 -12.49
N LYS A 133 14.35 -8.03 -11.96
CA LYS A 133 15.50 -8.83 -11.56
C LYS A 133 15.22 -9.71 -10.34
N ILE A 134 14.46 -9.20 -9.36
CA ILE A 134 14.11 -9.96 -8.15
C ILE A 134 13.21 -11.13 -8.48
N TYR A 135 12.24 -10.92 -9.37
CA TYR A 135 11.26 -11.94 -9.73
C TYR A 135 11.71 -12.85 -10.87
N GLU A 136 12.73 -12.45 -11.65
CA GLU A 136 13.19 -13.15 -12.86
C GLU A 136 12.07 -13.31 -13.91
N VAL A 137 11.34 -12.22 -14.15
CA VAL A 137 10.15 -12.18 -15.03
C VAL A 137 10.23 -11.06 -16.05
N GLU A 138 9.30 -11.03 -17.01
CA GLU A 138 9.17 -9.90 -17.91
C GLU A 138 8.57 -8.68 -17.20
N GLN A 139 8.92 -7.48 -17.66
CA GLN A 139 8.47 -6.24 -17.00
C GLN A 139 6.92 -6.11 -16.97
N SER A 140 6.23 -6.64 -17.98
CA SER A 140 4.77 -6.67 -18.07
C SER A 140 4.11 -7.52 -16.98
N GLU A 141 4.83 -8.46 -16.38
CA GLU A 141 4.30 -9.41 -15.38
C GLU A 141 4.40 -8.89 -13.94
N ILE A 142 5.27 -7.90 -13.69
CA ILE A 142 5.55 -7.36 -12.34
C ILE A 142 4.28 -6.87 -11.65
N ASN A 143 3.44 -6.11 -12.36
CA ASN A 143 2.22 -5.56 -11.79
C ASN A 143 1.26 -6.68 -11.37
N LEU A 144 1.17 -7.76 -12.14
CA LEU A 144 0.36 -8.91 -11.78
C LEU A 144 0.90 -9.57 -10.50
N ILE A 145 2.21 -9.84 -10.43
CA ILE A 145 2.84 -10.49 -9.27
C ILE A 145 2.67 -9.68 -8.00
N LEU A 146 2.89 -8.37 -8.04
CA LEU A 146 2.68 -7.50 -6.88
C LEU A 146 1.23 -7.56 -6.41
N LYS A 147 0.26 -7.48 -7.32
CA LYS A 147 -1.15 -7.56 -6.94
C LYS A 147 -1.53 -8.93 -6.38
N LEU A 148 -0.99 -10.03 -6.92
CA LEU A 148 -1.15 -11.36 -6.32
C LEU A 148 -0.59 -11.39 -4.89
N GLY A 149 0.55 -10.74 -4.66
CA GLY A 149 1.13 -10.56 -3.33
C GLY A 149 0.21 -9.78 -2.40
N LEU A 150 -0.41 -8.70 -2.85
CA LEU A 150 -1.40 -7.99 -2.03
C LEU A 150 -2.58 -8.86 -1.64
N VAL A 151 -3.11 -9.68 -2.55
CA VAL A 151 -4.20 -10.58 -2.21
C VAL A 151 -3.74 -11.67 -1.22
N TYR A 152 -2.51 -12.18 -1.36
CA TYR A 152 -1.93 -13.07 -0.36
C TYR A 152 -1.92 -12.42 1.03
N ILE A 153 -1.43 -11.18 1.13
CA ILE A 153 -1.39 -10.42 2.39
C ILE A 153 -2.80 -10.26 2.98
N GLN A 154 -3.81 -9.97 2.15
CA GLN A 154 -5.19 -9.85 2.61
C GLN A 154 -5.75 -11.17 3.16
N LEU A 155 -5.36 -12.30 2.59
CA LEU A 155 -5.83 -13.62 3.02
C LEU A 155 -5.12 -14.11 4.29
N THR A 156 -3.85 -13.76 4.47
CA THR A 156 -2.99 -14.28 5.55
C THR A 156 -2.70 -13.27 6.66
N ASN A 157 -2.97 -11.99 6.42
CA ASN A 157 -2.54 -10.85 7.24
C ASN A 157 -1.00 -10.71 7.37
N ASP A 158 -0.21 -11.31 6.46
CA ASP A 158 1.26 -11.20 6.44
C ASP A 158 1.73 -9.85 5.88
N ILE A 159 1.54 -8.77 6.64
CA ILE A 159 1.88 -7.40 6.21
C ILE A 159 3.38 -7.18 5.97
N GLU A 160 4.24 -8.07 6.50
CA GLU A 160 5.70 -8.01 6.37
C GLU A 160 6.23 -8.76 5.15
N LEU A 161 5.34 -9.18 4.24
CA LEU A 161 5.73 -9.91 3.04
C LEU A 161 6.80 -9.18 2.22
N ASP A 162 8.00 -9.74 2.23
CA ASP A 162 9.13 -9.27 1.43
C ASP A 162 8.98 -9.71 -0.03
N VAL A 163 9.25 -8.79 -0.94
CA VAL A 163 9.20 -8.98 -2.39
C VAL A 163 9.99 -10.21 -2.84
N LYS A 164 11.16 -10.51 -2.25
CA LYS A 164 12.02 -11.66 -2.60
C LYS A 164 11.38 -13.00 -2.30
N TYR A 165 10.57 -13.09 -1.25
CA TYR A 165 9.93 -14.33 -0.82
C TYR A 165 8.45 -14.41 -1.24
N SER A 166 7.88 -13.29 -1.69
CA SER A 166 6.47 -13.17 -2.03
C SER A 166 6.01 -14.21 -3.06
N TRP A 167 6.75 -14.36 -4.16
CA TRP A 167 6.40 -15.33 -5.21
C TRP A 167 6.35 -16.77 -4.69
N TYR A 168 7.37 -17.17 -3.93
CA TYR A 168 7.42 -18.51 -3.34
C TYR A 168 6.23 -18.77 -2.41
N LYS A 169 5.93 -17.82 -1.51
CA LYS A 169 4.80 -17.93 -0.57
C LYS A 169 3.44 -18.00 -1.29
N ILE A 170 3.26 -17.18 -2.33
CA ILE A 170 2.05 -17.21 -3.18
C ILE A 170 1.91 -18.59 -3.83
N MET A 171 2.97 -19.09 -4.48
CA MET A 171 2.94 -20.37 -5.18
C MET A 171 2.77 -21.56 -4.23
N HIS A 172 3.33 -21.49 -3.03
CA HIS A 172 3.09 -22.48 -1.98
C HIS A 172 1.61 -22.52 -1.56
N MET A 173 0.98 -21.35 -1.35
CA MET A 173 -0.45 -21.26 -1.04
C MET A 173 -1.31 -21.82 -2.19
N VAL A 174 -0.95 -21.52 -3.44
CA VAL A 174 -1.65 -22.04 -4.62
C VAL A 174 -1.55 -23.56 -4.71
N ARG A 175 -0.35 -24.12 -4.54
CA ARG A 175 -0.12 -25.58 -4.64
C ARG A 175 -0.87 -26.37 -3.56
N ASN A 176 -0.99 -25.81 -2.36
CA ASN A 176 -1.66 -26.46 -1.24
C ASN A 176 -3.16 -26.14 -1.14
N SER A 177 -3.70 -25.40 -2.11
CA SER A 177 -5.14 -25.13 -2.17
C SER A 177 -5.89 -26.36 -2.66
N ASN A 178 -7.04 -26.67 -2.06
CA ASN A 178 -7.96 -27.69 -2.57
C ASN A 178 -8.57 -27.31 -3.94
N ASN A 179 -8.45 -26.04 -4.35
CA ASN A 179 -8.82 -25.57 -5.68
C ASN A 179 -7.80 -24.51 -6.16
N PRO A 180 -6.63 -24.92 -6.68
CA PRO A 180 -5.56 -24.02 -7.10
C PRO A 180 -5.98 -23.10 -8.26
N LEU A 181 -6.73 -23.62 -9.23
CA LEU A 181 -7.21 -22.85 -10.39
C LEU A 181 -8.25 -21.82 -9.98
N GLY A 182 -9.20 -22.20 -9.12
CA GLY A 182 -10.17 -21.27 -8.55
C GLY A 182 -9.52 -20.23 -7.65
N LEU A 183 -8.41 -20.55 -6.99
CA LEU A 183 -7.62 -19.58 -6.23
C LEU A 183 -6.87 -18.64 -7.17
N ILE A 184 -6.13 -19.13 -8.17
CA ILE A 184 -5.45 -18.29 -9.18
C ILE A 184 -6.44 -17.36 -9.87
N HIS A 185 -7.60 -17.87 -10.29
CA HIS A 185 -8.61 -17.05 -10.92
C HIS A 185 -9.18 -16.00 -9.96
N ARG A 186 -9.41 -16.35 -8.68
CA ARG A 186 -9.81 -15.37 -7.66
C ARG A 186 -8.74 -14.32 -7.41
N LEU A 187 -7.48 -14.73 -7.29
CA LEU A 187 -6.34 -13.83 -7.10
C LEU A 187 -6.19 -12.87 -8.30
N HIS A 188 -6.34 -13.38 -9.53
CA HIS A 188 -6.34 -12.57 -10.76
C HIS A 188 -7.57 -11.65 -10.86
N HIS A 189 -8.76 -12.17 -10.58
CA HIS A 189 -10.01 -11.38 -10.64
C HIS A 189 -10.03 -10.25 -9.61
N LEU A 190 -9.49 -10.50 -8.41
CA LEU A 190 -9.32 -9.48 -7.37
C LEU A 190 -8.22 -8.48 -7.73
N SER A 191 -7.14 -8.92 -8.39
CA SER A 191 -6.05 -8.03 -8.82
C SER A 191 -6.44 -7.02 -9.90
N VAL A 192 -7.46 -7.32 -10.72
CA VAL A 192 -7.99 -6.41 -11.76
C VAL A 192 -9.22 -5.60 -11.32
N GLY A 193 -9.63 -5.68 -10.05
CA GLY A 193 -10.70 -4.83 -9.48
C GLY A 193 -12.13 -5.29 -9.74
N GLY A 194 -12.37 -6.57 -10.06
CA GLY A 194 -13.72 -7.11 -10.30
C GLY A 194 -14.47 -7.51 -9.01
N THR A 195 -15.81 -7.40 -9.01
CA THR A 195 -16.69 -7.97 -7.97
C THR A 195 -16.96 -9.46 -8.19
N LEU A 196 -16.87 -10.27 -7.12
CA LEU A 196 -16.95 -11.73 -7.15
C LEU A 196 -18.21 -12.24 -7.87
N LYS A 197 -18.03 -12.85 -9.06
CA LYS A 197 -18.96 -13.88 -9.58
C LYS A 197 -18.27 -15.23 -9.51
N PRO A 198 -18.92 -16.29 -9.00
CA PRO A 198 -18.38 -17.64 -9.05
C PRO A 198 -18.18 -18.04 -10.51
N LEU A 199 -17.03 -18.62 -10.83
CA LEU A 199 -16.84 -19.21 -12.15
C LEU A 199 -17.63 -20.53 -12.26
N PRO A 200 -18.25 -20.79 -13.42
CA PRO A 200 -18.79 -22.12 -13.70
C PRO A 200 -17.65 -23.14 -13.79
N GLU A 201 -17.89 -24.33 -13.23
CA GLU A 201 -16.94 -25.45 -13.14
C GLU A 201 -16.41 -25.92 -14.51
N SER A 202 -17.04 -25.52 -15.61
CA SER A 202 -16.66 -25.88 -16.98
C SER A 202 -15.36 -25.23 -17.49
N LEU A 203 -14.74 -24.32 -16.74
CA LEU A 203 -13.53 -23.57 -17.15
C LEU A 203 -12.18 -24.24 -16.82
N ILE A 204 -12.17 -25.55 -16.50
CA ILE A 204 -10.98 -26.32 -16.06
C ILE A 204 -9.85 -26.43 -17.11
N LYS A 205 -10.03 -25.97 -18.36
CA LYS A 205 -8.97 -26.05 -19.39
C LYS A 205 -8.09 -24.80 -19.43
N VAL A 206 -6.80 -24.98 -19.08
CA VAL A 206 -5.72 -23.99 -19.12
C VAL A 206 -5.60 -23.25 -20.47
N SER A 207 -5.98 -23.90 -21.59
CA SER A 207 -6.00 -23.28 -22.92
C SER A 207 -7.04 -22.16 -23.07
N ILE A 208 -8.12 -22.19 -22.28
CA ILE A 208 -9.17 -21.17 -22.28
C ILE A 208 -8.76 -19.99 -21.39
N LEU A 209 -8.05 -20.25 -20.29
CA LEU A 209 -7.46 -19.24 -19.41
C LEU A 209 -6.49 -18.32 -20.15
N LYS A 210 -5.64 -18.88 -21.03
CA LYS A 210 -4.76 -18.07 -21.91
C LYS A 210 -5.51 -17.10 -22.82
N LYS A 211 -6.70 -17.49 -23.29
CA LYS A 211 -7.51 -16.68 -24.22
C LYS A 211 -8.27 -15.54 -23.54
N HIS A 212 -8.62 -15.67 -22.25
CA HIS A 212 -9.39 -14.63 -21.54
C HIS A 212 -8.54 -13.70 -20.67
N VAL A 213 -7.38 -14.15 -20.20
CA VAL A 213 -6.46 -13.30 -19.41
C VAL A 213 -5.77 -12.24 -20.27
N LEU A 214 -5.59 -12.48 -21.57
CA LEU A 214 -4.88 -11.57 -22.47
C LEU A 214 -5.77 -10.51 -23.14
N ASP A 215 -7.07 -10.77 -23.32
CA ASP A 215 -7.95 -9.90 -24.12
C ASP A 215 -8.70 -8.83 -23.29
N GLY A 216 -8.58 -8.83 -21.96
CA GLY A 216 -9.40 -8.01 -21.05
C GLY A 216 -8.67 -6.86 -20.36
N LEU A 217 -8.02 -5.96 -21.11
CA LEU A 217 -7.34 -4.78 -20.54
C LEU A 217 -8.24 -3.53 -20.60
N ASN A 218 -8.85 -3.15 -19.46
CA ASN A 218 -9.27 -1.76 -19.22
C ASN A 218 -9.25 -1.44 -17.71
N PRO A 219 -8.34 -0.57 -17.22
CA PRO A 219 -8.16 -0.35 -15.79
C PRO A 219 -8.74 0.98 -15.32
N ARG A 220 -9.87 0.95 -14.62
CA ARG A 220 -10.23 1.97 -13.62
C ARG A 220 -11.06 1.33 -12.53
N ILE A 221 -10.57 1.32 -11.28
CA ILE A 221 -11.38 1.38 -10.04
C ILE A 221 -10.50 1.78 -8.85
N SER A 222 -11.11 2.61 -8.01
CA SER A 222 -10.63 3.40 -6.86
C SER A 222 -10.47 2.61 -5.55
N LEU A 223 -9.61 3.14 -4.68
CA LEU A 223 -9.14 2.71 -3.35
C LEU A 223 -10.21 2.72 -2.22
N ASP A 224 -11.45 2.26 -2.45
CA ASP A 224 -12.51 2.30 -1.43
C ASP A 224 -12.57 1.08 -0.49
N ILE A 225 -11.67 0.09 -0.64
CA ILE A 225 -11.76 -1.19 0.10
C ILE A 225 -11.25 -1.09 1.56
N TRP A 226 -10.55 -0.03 1.95
CA TRP A 226 -9.98 0.08 3.31
C TRP A 226 -10.93 0.64 4.39
N LYS A 227 -12.17 1.01 4.06
CA LYS A 227 -13.10 1.65 5.04
C LYS A 227 -14.15 0.73 5.66
N ASN A 228 -14.43 -0.45 5.10
CA ASN A 228 -15.57 -1.27 5.53
C ASN A 228 -15.18 -2.53 6.31
N LYS A 229 -14.59 -2.35 7.50
CA LYS A 229 -14.60 -3.38 8.54
C LYS A 229 -15.19 -2.97 9.89
N ASN A 230 -15.76 -1.77 10.04
CA ASN A 230 -16.34 -1.30 11.32
C ASN A 230 -17.77 -0.76 11.23
N LEU A 231 -18.64 -1.34 10.38
CA LEU A 231 -20.07 -1.02 10.36
C LEU A 231 -20.97 -2.24 10.08
N VAL A 232 -20.79 -3.37 10.78
CA VAL A 232 -21.88 -4.33 11.04
C VAL A 232 -21.59 -5.08 12.34
N GLN A 233 -21.70 -4.41 13.48
CA GLN A 233 -22.16 -5.04 14.72
C GLN A 233 -22.90 -3.96 15.52
N GLY A 234 -24.24 -4.00 15.43
CA GLY A 234 -25.11 -3.08 16.14
C GLY A 234 -26.45 -2.90 15.44
N THR A 235 -27.27 -3.95 15.38
CA THR A 235 -28.74 -3.86 15.39
C THR A 235 -29.33 -5.25 15.65
N TYR A 236 -30.20 -5.27 16.66
CA TYR A 236 -31.01 -6.34 17.25
C TYR A 236 -30.31 -7.31 18.20
#